data_AF-A0A4U6J4V5-F1
#
_entry.id   AF-A0A4U6J4V5-F1
#
_cell.length_a   1.000
_cell.length_b   1.000
_cell.length_c   1.000
_cell.angle_alpha   90.00
_cell.angle_beta   90.00
_cell.angle_gamma   90.00
#
_symmetry.space_group_name_H-M   'P 1'
#
loop_
_entity.id
_entity.type
_entity.pdbx_description
1 polymer ?
#
loop_
_entity_poly.entity_id
_entity_poly.type
_entity_poly.pdbx_seq_one_letter_code
_entity_poly.pdbx_strand_id
1 'polypeptide(L)' 'MGVSEDDYVQLLSALLPPGPAWSPEDVAIKGAAPSLLRVHQRADDLMLELDPRTTTELINRWEKCCGLPDE' A
#
# COMPACT_ATOMS: atom_id res chain seq x y z
N MET A 1 5.46 7.44 -12.75
CA MET A 1 3.99 7.47 -12.64
C MET A 1 3.66 6.43 -11.58
N GLY A 2 3.05 6.85 -10.46
CA GLY A 2 2.71 5.93 -9.36
C GLY A 2 1.57 5.00 -9.78
N VAL A 3 1.40 3.89 -9.06
CA VAL A 3 0.28 2.96 -9.27
C VAL A 3 -1.04 3.67 -8.94
N SER A 4 -2.07 3.35 -9.72
CA SER A 4 -3.41 3.92 -9.64
C SER A 4 -4.46 2.86 -9.29
N GLU A 5 -5.69 3.29 -9.06
CA GLU A 5 -6.82 2.38 -8.81
C GLU A 5 -7.12 1.52 -10.06
N ASP A 6 -7.06 2.13 -11.25
CA ASP A 6 -7.29 1.44 -12.51
C ASP A 6 -6.27 0.33 -12.76
N ASP A 7 -5.02 0.51 -12.32
CA ASP A 7 -4.00 -0.54 -12.39
C ASP A 7 -4.41 -1.76 -11.55
N TYR A 8 -5.00 -1.53 -10.36
CA TYR A 8 -5.51 -2.61 -9.51
C TYR A 8 -6.76 -3.28 -10.08
N VAL A 9 -7.66 -2.52 -10.73
CA VAL A 9 -8.79 -3.11 -11.47
C VAL A 9 -8.25 -4.03 -12.56
N GLN A 10 -7.30 -3.57 -13.37
CA GLN A 10 -6.71 -4.37 -14.44
C GLN A 10 -6.01 -5.63 -13.92
N LEU A 11 -5.23 -5.51 -12.83
CA LEU A 11 -4.55 -6.65 -12.19
C LEU A 11 -5.56 -7.69 -11.67
N LEU A 12 -6.61 -7.25 -10.98
CA LEU A 12 -7.65 -8.16 -10.47
C LEU A 12 -8.44 -8.82 -11.61
N SER A 13 -8.78 -8.07 -12.65
CA SER A 13 -9.44 -8.62 -13.85
C SER A 13 -8.57 -9.67 -14.54
N ALA A 14 -7.24 -9.49 -14.59
CA ALA A 14 -6.31 -10.44 -15.18
C ALA A 14 -6.16 -11.74 -14.36
N LEU A 15 -6.54 -11.74 -13.08
CA LEU A 15 -6.51 -12.91 -12.19
C LEU A 15 -7.80 -13.74 -12.25
N LEU A 16 -8.84 -13.27 -12.95
CA LEU A 16 -10.08 -14.02 -13.08
C LEU A 16 -9.85 -15.34 -13.81
N PRO A 17 -10.48 -16.45 -13.35
CA PRO A 17 -10.49 -17.68 -14.12
C PRO A 17 -11.20 -17.49 -15.46
N PRO A 18 -10.83 -18.26 -16.49
CA PRO A 18 -11.52 -18.19 -17.78
C PRO A 18 -12.97 -18.71 -17.66
N GLY A 19 -13.84 -18.20 -18.53
CA GLY A 19 -15.22 -18.67 -18.68
C GLY A 19 -16.28 -17.64 -18.26
N PRO A 20 -17.57 -17.92 -18.56
CA PRO A 20 -18.64 -16.93 -18.47
C PRO A 20 -19.10 -16.63 -17.03
N ALA A 21 -18.60 -17.38 -16.04
CA ALA A 21 -18.94 -17.16 -14.64
C ALA A 21 -18.30 -15.88 -14.07
N TRP A 22 -17.27 -15.35 -14.73
CA TRP A 22 -16.48 -14.22 -14.26
C TRP A 22 -16.55 -13.06 -15.25
N SER A 23 -16.67 -11.84 -14.75
CA SER A 23 -16.71 -10.63 -15.54
C SER A 23 -15.77 -9.57 -14.94
N PRO A 24 -14.87 -8.96 -15.73
CA PRO A 24 -14.05 -7.83 -15.30
C PRO A 24 -14.87 -6.63 -14.78
N GLU A 25 -16.13 -6.53 -15.19
CA GLU A 25 -17.06 -5.49 -14.80
C GLU A 25 -17.73 -5.75 -13.44
N ASP A 26 -17.43 -6.90 -12.80
CA ASP A 26 -17.94 -7.24 -11.47
C ASP A 26 -17.63 -6.13 -10.45
N VAL A 27 -18.66 -5.75 -9.70
CA VAL A 27 -18.58 -4.71 -8.67
C VAL A 27 -17.62 -5.08 -7.54
N ALA A 28 -17.37 -6.37 -7.30
CA ALA A 28 -16.39 -6.84 -6.34
C ALA A 28 -14.96 -6.48 -6.75
N ILE A 29 -14.65 -6.50 -8.05
CA ILE A 29 -13.32 -6.12 -8.57
C ILE A 29 -13.09 -4.63 -8.35
N LYS A 30 -14.04 -3.81 -8.80
CA LYS A 30 -13.98 -2.34 -8.63
C LYS A 30 -14.02 -1.95 -7.15
N GLY A 31 -14.78 -2.67 -6.33
CA GLY A 31 -14.85 -2.42 -4.89
C GLY A 31 -13.58 -2.79 -4.13
N ALA A 32 -12.84 -3.81 -4.58
CA ALA A 32 -11.60 -4.25 -3.94
C ALA A 32 -10.40 -3.36 -4.29
N ALA A 33 -10.32 -2.87 -5.54
CA ALA A 33 -9.17 -2.09 -6.03
C ALA A 33 -8.77 -0.88 -5.14
N PRO A 34 -9.70 -0.03 -4.65
CA PRO A 34 -9.34 1.09 -3.77
C PRO A 34 -8.69 0.64 -2.46
N SER A 35 -9.06 -0.52 -1.93
CA SER A 35 -8.48 -1.03 -0.69
C SER A 35 -7.04 -1.52 -0.88
N LEU A 36 -6.76 -2.16 -2.02
CA LEU A 36 -5.40 -2.57 -2.39
C LEU A 36 -4.49 -1.36 -2.65
N LEU A 37 -5.00 -0.33 -3.33
CA LEU A 37 -4.25 0.90 -3.54
C LEU A 37 -3.89 1.59 -2.21
N ARG A 38 -4.82 1.67 -1.25
CA ARG A 38 -4.51 2.22 0.07
C ARG A 38 -3.42 1.44 0.80
N VAL A 39 -3.43 0.09 0.71
CA VAL A 39 -2.39 -0.75 1.31
C VAL A 39 -1.05 -0.54 0.61
N HIS A 40 -1.02 -0.40 -0.72
CA HIS A 40 0.18 -0.04 -1.47
C HIS A 40 0.76 1.28 -0.99
N GLN A 41 -0.04 2.35 -0.98
CA GLN A 41 0.40 3.68 -0.55
C GLN A 41 0.93 3.64 0.88
N ARG A 42 0.27 2.90 1.77
CA ARG A 42 0.75 2.72 3.14
C ARG A 42 2.08 1.97 3.21
N ALA A 43 2.32 1.02 2.32
CA ALA A 43 3.60 0.31 2.22
C ALA A 43 4.71 1.25 1.72
N ASP A 44 4.41 2.15 0.77
CA ASP A 44 5.34 3.18 0.33
C ASP A 44 5.68 4.15 1.47
N ASP A 45 4.69 4.60 2.24
CA ASP A 45 4.91 5.44 3.42
C ASP A 45 5.82 4.76 4.45
N LEU A 46 5.63 3.46 4.68
CA LEU A 46 6.48 2.67 5.60
C LEU A 46 7.94 2.63 5.16
N MET A 47 8.24 2.76 3.87
CA MET A 47 9.63 2.84 3.42
C MET A 47 10.34 4.10 3.90
N LEU A 48 9.59 5.20 4.10
CA LEU A 48 10.13 6.46 4.65
C LEU A 48 10.46 6.34 6.14
N GLU A 49 9.83 5.39 6.85
CA GLU A 49 10.05 5.14 8.27
C GLU A 49 11.36 4.37 8.56
N LEU A 50 11.97 3.78 7.53
CA LEU A 50 13.23 3.02 7.65
C LEU A 50 14.46 3.90 7.84
N ASP A 51 14.40 5.17 7.41
CA ASP A 51 15.49 6.14 7.60
C ASP A 51 15.11 7.12 8.71
N PRO A 52 15.90 7.23 9.80
CA PRO A 52 15.64 8.15 10.90
C PRO A 52 15.57 9.62 10.47
N ARG A 53 16.07 9.99 9.28
CA ARG A 53 16.00 11.36 8.75
C ARG A 53 14.65 11.70 8.11
N THR A 54 13.83 10.71 7.79
CA THR A 54 12.54 10.87 7.11
C THR A 54 11.35 10.28 7.87
N THR A 55 11.62 9.48 8.91
CA THR A 55 10.62 8.89 9.80
C THR A 55 9.71 9.93 10.46
N THR A 56 8.43 9.62 10.59
CA THR A 56 7.49 10.38 11.41
C THR A 56 6.88 9.48 12.49
N GLU A 57 6.42 8.29 12.12
CA GLU A 57 5.75 7.36 13.03
C GLU A 57 6.71 6.62 13.96
N LEU A 58 7.92 6.28 13.48
CA LEU A 58 8.93 5.57 14.25
C LEU A 58 9.92 6.49 14.98
N ILE A 59 9.70 7.81 15.00
CA ILE A 59 10.65 8.77 15.60
C ILE A 59 11.01 8.41 17.05
N ASN A 60 10.02 8.08 17.88
CA ASN A 60 10.23 7.70 19.28
C ASN A 60 11.10 6.44 19.44
N ARG A 61 11.08 5.53 18.45
CA ARG A 61 11.93 4.33 18.45
C ARG A 61 13.34 4.68 18.05
N TRP A 62 13.51 5.51 17.03
CA TRP A 62 14.82 5.96 16.56
C TRP A 62 15.54 6.81 17.60
N GLU A 63 14.84 7.72 18.30
CA GLU A 63 15.40 8.48 19.43
C GLU A 63 16.02 7.54 20.47
N LYS A 64 15.27 6.52 20.91
CA LYS A 64 15.79 5.52 21.86
C LYS A 64 17.00 4.76 21.34
N CYS A 65 17.02 4.40 20.05
CA CYS A 65 18.17 3.74 19.44
C CYS A 65 19.42 4.64 19.40
N CYS A 66 19.24 5.95 19.32
CA CYS A 66 20.30 6.95 19.33
C CYS A 66 20.69 7.42 20.74
N GLY A 67 20.06 6.88 21.79
CA GLY A 67 20.31 7.29 23.18
C GLY A 67 19.53 8.53 23.64
N LEU A 68 18.60 9.02 22.82
CA LEU A 68 17.85 10.24 23.10
C LEU A 68 16.55 9.98 23.91
N PRO A 69 16.12 10.98 24.71
CA PRO A 69 16.89 12.16 25.08
C PRO A 69 18.05 11.76 26.00
N ASP A 70 19.19 12.42 25.83
CA ASP A 70 20.31 12.29 26.75
C ASP A 70 19.87 12.92 28.09
N GLU A 71 19.92 12.18 29.20
CA GLU A 71 19.65 12.71 30.56
C GLU A 71 20.64 13.81 30.96
#